data_AF-A0A1Q3N320-F1
#
_entry.id   AF-A0A1Q3N320-F1
#
_cell.length_a   1.000
_cell.length_b   1.000
_cell.length_c   1.000
_cell.angle_alpha   90.00
_cell.angle_beta   90.00
_cell.angle_gamma   90.00
#
_symmetry.space_group_name_H-M   'P 1'
#
loop_
_entity.id
_entity.type
_entity.pdbx_description
1 polymer ?
#
loop_
_entity_poly.entity_id
_entity_poly.type
_entity_poly.pdbx_seq_one_letter_code
_entity_poly.pdbx_strand_id
1 'polypeptide(L)'
;MKKLLLTAALAVAATGAALAQKFEYKVITSVESIVPMGIGRSMLVENKQEVDISKLSRDREDGKSQQGNVKRKDARVEEITETKLLNFYSGVGINFQNIASNDAIITAKINELGNDGWELAFIASGVESDAGDGDGKGIFITRYIFKKQVK
;
A
#
# COMPACT_ATOMS: atom_id res chain seq x y z
N MET A 1 -41.22 -29.83 -16.21
CA MET A 1 -39.89 -29.93 -16.84
C MET A 1 -39.35 -28.60 -17.35
N LYS A 2 -40.07 -27.85 -18.22
CA LYS A 2 -39.59 -26.55 -18.76
C LYS A 2 -39.25 -25.50 -17.69
N LYS A 3 -40.06 -25.39 -16.63
CA LYS A 3 -39.79 -24.48 -15.50
C LYS A 3 -38.52 -24.87 -14.73
N LEU A 4 -38.30 -26.17 -14.52
CA LEU A 4 -37.12 -26.70 -13.84
C LEU A 4 -35.83 -26.44 -14.62
N LEU A 5 -35.88 -26.61 -15.95
CA LEU A 5 -34.76 -26.32 -16.85
C LEU A 5 -34.42 -24.81 -16.88
N LEU A 6 -35.44 -23.94 -16.85
CA LEU A 6 -35.24 -22.49 -16.79
C LEU A 6 -34.61 -22.07 -15.45
N THR A 7 -35.06 -22.64 -14.33
CA THR A 7 -34.48 -22.37 -13.01
C THR A 7 -33.02 -22.84 -12.92
N ALA A 8 -32.71 -24.02 -13.47
CA ALA A 8 -31.35 -24.54 -13.52
C ALA A 8 -30.43 -23.66 -14.41
N ALA A 9 -30.91 -23.21 -15.57
CA ALA A 9 -30.17 -22.32 -16.46
C ALA A 9 -29.88 -20.96 -15.80
N LEU A 10 -30.85 -20.39 -15.07
CA LEU A 10 -30.67 -19.14 -14.30
C LEU A 10 -29.66 -19.32 -13.16
N ALA A 11 -29.68 -20.45 -12.46
CA ALA A 11 -28.71 -20.73 -11.39
C ALA A 11 -27.28 -20.86 -11.94
N VAL A 12 -27.10 -21.56 -13.08
CA VAL A 12 -25.79 -21.70 -13.73
C VAL A 12 -25.27 -20.35 -14.26
N ALA A 13 -26.13 -19.54 -14.89
CA ALA A 13 -25.76 -18.21 -15.35
C ALA A 13 -25.37 -17.27 -14.20
N ALA A 14 -26.07 -17.34 -13.06
CA ALA A 14 -25.72 -16.58 -11.86
C ALA A 14 -24.37 -16.99 -11.27
N THR A 15 -24.00 -18.28 -11.32
CA THR A 15 -22.69 -18.74 -10.85
C THR A 15 -21.54 -18.38 -11.79
N GLY A 16 -21.78 -18.32 -13.11
CA GLY A 16 -20.73 -17.98 -14.09
C GLY A 16 -20.20 -16.55 -13.95
N ALA A 17 -21.05 -15.60 -13.54
CA ALA A 17 -20.65 -14.21 -13.32
C ALA A 17 -19.77 -14.01 -12.07
N ALA A 18 -19.77 -14.97 -11.13
CA ALA A 18 -18.99 -14.86 -9.89
C ALA A 18 -17.52 -15.30 -10.03
N LEU A 19 -17.16 -16.01 -11.10
CA LEU A 19 -15.88 -16.72 -11.19
C LEU A 19 -14.74 -15.97 -11.92
N ALA A 20 -14.99 -14.74 -12.41
CA ALA A 20 -14.01 -13.99 -13.20
C ALA A 20 -13.77 -12.56 -12.69
N GLN A 21 -13.73 -12.38 -11.37
CA GLN A 21 -13.42 -11.08 -10.79
C GLN A 21 -11.94 -10.73 -11.01
N LYS A 22 -11.69 -9.70 -11.81
CA LYS A 22 -10.37 -9.07 -11.94
C LYS A 22 -10.25 -7.95 -10.91
N PHE A 23 -9.09 -7.83 -10.30
CA PHE A 23 -8.81 -6.78 -9.33
C PHE A 23 -7.58 -5.99 -9.75
N GLU A 24 -7.68 -4.68 -9.62
CA GLU A 24 -6.51 -3.80 -9.54
C GLU A 24 -6.15 -3.59 -8.07
N TYR A 25 -4.87 -3.34 -7.81
CA TYR A 25 -4.34 -3.18 -6.45
C TYR A 25 -3.61 -1.85 -6.32
N LYS A 26 -3.70 -1.28 -5.11
CA LYS A 26 -2.99 -0.06 -4.71
C LYS A 26 -2.39 -0.26 -3.33
N VAL A 27 -1.23 0.35 -3.10
CA VAL A 27 -0.57 0.37 -1.80
C VAL A 27 -0.49 1.81 -1.30
N ILE A 28 -0.98 2.04 -0.09
CA ILE A 28 -0.74 3.26 0.69
C ILE A 28 0.23 2.91 1.81
N THR A 29 1.24 3.75 2.04
CA THR A 29 2.25 3.48 3.07
C THR A 29 2.30 4.59 4.10
N SER A 30 2.13 4.30 5.39
CA SER A 30 2.54 5.22 6.46
C SER A 30 3.97 4.90 6.88
N VAL A 31 4.76 5.95 7.11
CA VAL A 31 6.06 5.90 7.76
C VAL A 31 5.99 6.84 8.95
N GLU A 32 6.17 6.33 10.15
CA GLU A 32 6.01 7.06 11.41
C GLU A 32 7.31 6.99 12.20
N SER A 33 7.93 8.15 12.41
CA SER A 33 9.22 8.26 13.06
C SER A 33 9.09 8.18 14.57
N ILE A 34 9.96 7.37 15.17
CA ILE A 34 10.18 7.33 16.63
C ILE A 34 11.52 7.93 17.05
N VAL A 35 12.21 8.64 16.14
CA VAL A 35 13.43 9.39 16.47
C VAL A 35 13.17 10.30 17.68
N PRO A 36 14.02 10.23 18.73
CA PRO A 36 13.91 11.08 19.91
C PRO A 36 13.87 12.58 19.59
N MET A 37 13.32 13.37 20.51
CA MET A 37 13.11 14.82 20.34
C MET A 37 12.15 15.21 19.21
N GLY A 38 11.58 14.25 18.46
CA GLY A 38 10.61 14.51 17.40
C GLY A 38 11.23 15.12 16.14
N ILE A 39 12.50 14.87 15.87
CA ILE A 39 13.25 15.46 14.73
C ILE A 39 12.98 14.71 13.40
N GLY A 40 12.34 13.55 13.44
CA GLY A 40 12.08 12.76 12.24
C GLY A 40 11.00 13.33 11.31
N ARG A 41 10.66 12.56 10.27
CA ARG A 41 9.66 12.94 9.26
C ARG A 41 8.66 11.80 9.07
N SER A 42 7.49 11.95 9.68
CA SER A 42 6.39 10.98 9.54
C SER A 42 5.49 11.36 8.36
N MET A 43 5.22 10.44 7.44
CA MET A 43 4.44 10.72 6.21
C MET A 43 3.54 9.54 5.85
N LEU A 44 2.39 9.85 5.26
CA LEU A 44 1.58 8.91 4.49
C LEU A 44 1.87 9.13 3.01
N VAL A 45 2.27 8.08 2.31
CA VAL A 45 2.73 8.12 0.92
C VAL A 45 1.80 7.31 0.03
N GLU A 46 1.39 7.93 -1.07
CA GLU A 46 0.61 7.31 -2.14
C GLU A 46 1.32 7.51 -3.49
N ASN A 47 1.47 6.42 -4.25
CA ASN A 47 1.88 6.49 -5.65
C ASN A 47 0.67 6.77 -6.55
N LYS A 48 0.80 7.72 -7.48
CA LYS A 48 -0.21 8.06 -8.49
C LYS A 48 0.22 7.67 -9.91
N GLN A 49 1.46 7.23 -10.09
CA GLN A 49 2.02 6.82 -11.38
C GLN A 49 1.72 5.35 -11.70
N GLU A 50 1.31 5.05 -12.93
CA GLU A 50 1.28 3.68 -13.46
C GLU A 50 2.70 3.19 -13.77
N VAL A 51 3.03 1.98 -13.32
CA VAL A 51 4.38 1.39 -13.47
C VAL A 51 4.30 0.11 -14.29
N ASP A 52 4.97 0.12 -15.44
CA ASP A 52 5.15 -1.08 -16.27
C ASP A 52 6.36 -1.90 -15.78
N ILE A 53 6.08 -2.96 -15.04
CA ILE A 53 7.09 -3.86 -14.48
C ILE A 53 7.95 -4.54 -15.55
N SER A 54 7.44 -4.72 -16.78
CA SER A 54 8.22 -5.34 -17.87
C SER A 54 9.41 -4.46 -18.28
N LYS A 55 9.30 -3.14 -18.14
CA LYS A 55 10.39 -2.18 -18.40
C LYS A 55 11.44 -2.12 -17.30
N LEU A 56 11.12 -2.67 -16.12
CA LEU A 56 11.99 -2.68 -14.94
C LEU A 56 12.57 -4.06 -14.63
N SER A 57 12.04 -5.11 -15.26
CA SER A 57 12.41 -6.51 -15.02
C SER A 57 13.37 -7.03 -16.08
N ARG A 58 14.11 -8.09 -15.75
CA ARG A 58 14.97 -8.81 -16.69
C ARG A 58 14.84 -10.30 -16.47
N ASP A 59 14.67 -11.03 -17.56
CA ASP A 59 14.74 -12.48 -17.53
C ASP A 59 16.20 -12.95 -17.61
N ARG A 60 16.48 -14.08 -16.96
CA ARG A 60 17.78 -14.75 -17.03
C ARG A 60 17.54 -16.17 -17.48
N GLU A 61 18.23 -16.57 -18.54
CA GLU A 61 18.31 -17.96 -19.00
C GLU A 61 19.79 -18.38 -18.97
N ASP A 62 20.06 -19.59 -18.47
CA ASP A 62 21.40 -20.18 -18.38
C ASP A 62 22.47 -19.27 -17.76
N GLY A 63 22.09 -18.50 -16.73
CA GLY A 63 23.00 -17.59 -16.02
C GLY A 63 23.43 -16.34 -16.80
N LYS A 64 22.96 -16.18 -18.05
CA LYS A 64 23.20 -15.00 -18.87
C LYS A 64 21.98 -14.07 -18.81
N SER A 65 22.20 -12.79 -18.53
CA SER A 65 21.14 -11.79 -18.65
C SER A 65 21.09 -11.27 -20.08
N GLN A 66 19.92 -11.32 -20.72
CA GLN A 66 19.73 -10.57 -21.96
C GLN A 66 19.75 -9.07 -21.63
N GLN A 67 20.74 -8.37 -22.17
CA GLN A 67 21.18 -7.07 -21.66
C GLN A 67 20.32 -5.93 -22.24
N GLY A 68 19.48 -5.34 -21.38
CA GLY A 68 18.93 -3.99 -21.55
C GLY A 68 19.35 -3.10 -20.39
N ASN A 69 19.69 -1.83 -20.64
CA ASN A 69 20.20 -0.85 -19.66
C ASN A 69 19.12 -0.34 -18.67
N VAL A 70 18.38 -1.21 -17.98
CA VAL A 70 17.54 -0.79 -16.83
C VAL A 70 18.43 -0.23 -15.74
N LYS A 71 18.31 1.07 -15.46
CA LYS A 71 19.02 1.78 -14.39
C LYS A 71 18.09 1.92 -13.20
N ARG A 72 18.64 1.93 -11.98
CA ARG A 72 17.84 2.13 -10.74
C ARG A 72 16.99 3.39 -10.77
N LYS A 73 17.48 4.45 -11.42
CA LYS A 73 16.74 5.71 -11.60
C LYS A 73 15.46 5.56 -12.41
N ASP A 74 15.39 4.56 -13.30
CA ASP A 74 14.22 4.33 -14.15
C ASP A 74 13.06 3.70 -13.34
N ALA A 75 13.35 3.14 -12.16
CA ALA A 75 12.35 2.63 -11.22
C ALA A 75 11.78 3.71 -10.27
N ARG A 76 12.30 4.95 -10.33
CA ARG A 76 11.79 6.05 -9.50
C ARG A 76 10.46 6.54 -10.07
N VAL A 77 9.46 6.63 -9.20
CA VAL A 77 8.19 7.30 -9.50
C VAL A 77 8.30 8.79 -9.15
N GLU A 78 7.71 9.64 -9.99
CA GLU A 78 7.72 11.10 -9.79
C GLU A 78 6.34 11.62 -9.34
N GLU A 79 5.25 10.93 -9.70
CA GLU A 79 3.89 11.31 -9.30
C GLU A 79 3.51 10.64 -7.98
N ILE A 80 3.88 11.29 -6.87
CA ILE A 80 3.54 10.86 -5.51
C ILE A 80 2.73 11.92 -4.77
N THR A 81 1.85 11.46 -3.88
CA THR A 81 1.21 12.31 -2.87
C THR A 81 1.82 12.00 -1.51
N GLU A 82 2.34 13.04 -0.85
CA GLU A 82 2.84 12.95 0.53
C GLU A 82 1.89 13.72 1.45
N THR A 83 1.19 13.01 2.33
CA THR A 83 0.38 13.61 3.40
C THR A 83 1.18 13.60 4.69
N LYS A 84 1.26 14.76 5.35
CA LYS A 84 2.07 14.88 6.57
C LYS A 84 1.42 14.14 7.73
N LEU A 85 2.24 13.39 8.48
CA LEU A 85 1.90 12.82 9.78
C LEU A 85 2.76 13.48 10.86
N LEU A 86 2.34 13.33 12.11
CA LEU A 86 3.06 13.81 13.29
C LEU A 86 4.00 12.71 13.81
N ASN A 87 5.17 13.10 14.30
CA ASN A 87 6.11 12.15 14.89
C ASN A 87 5.57 11.60 16.22
N PHE A 88 5.83 10.32 16.49
CA PHE A 88 5.40 9.72 17.74
C PHE A 88 6.15 10.26 18.94
N TYR A 89 7.42 10.60 18.80
CA TYR A 89 8.24 11.12 19.89
C TYR A 89 8.32 12.64 19.88
N SER A 90 8.49 13.19 21.08
CA SER A 90 8.81 14.58 21.39
C SER A 90 10.01 14.62 22.35
N GLY A 91 10.38 15.81 22.84
CA GLY A 91 11.42 15.93 23.87
C GLY A 91 11.05 15.34 25.24
N VAL A 92 9.77 15.01 25.47
CA VAL A 92 9.28 14.43 26.74
C VAL A 92 8.86 12.97 26.61
N GLY A 93 9.11 12.35 25.45
CA GLY A 93 8.72 10.97 25.15
C GLY A 93 7.57 10.88 24.13
N ILE A 94 6.82 9.77 24.18
CA ILE A 94 5.73 9.48 23.24
C ILE A 94 4.60 10.49 23.39
N ASN A 95 4.13 11.03 22.27
CA ASN A 95 3.01 11.94 22.18
C ASN A 95 1.78 11.19 21.64
N PHE A 96 0.85 10.84 22.54
CA PHE A 96 -0.35 10.09 22.18
C PHE A 96 -1.37 10.91 21.38
N GLN A 97 -1.38 12.24 21.52
CA GLN A 97 -2.21 13.11 20.67
C GLN A 97 -1.74 13.07 19.22
N ASN A 98 -0.43 12.94 18.98
CA ASN A 98 0.11 12.76 17.64
C ASN A 98 -0.34 11.44 17.02
N ILE A 99 -0.33 10.35 17.81
CA ILE A 99 -0.85 9.04 17.37
C ILE A 99 -2.32 9.17 16.97
N ALA A 100 -3.17 9.70 17.84
CA ALA A 100 -4.59 9.87 17.55
C ALA A 100 -4.86 10.79 16.34
N SER A 101 -4.02 11.81 16.14
CA SER A 101 -4.10 12.68 14.96
C SER A 101 -3.71 11.93 13.68
N ASN A 102 -2.68 11.09 13.72
CA ASN A 102 -2.29 10.25 12.60
C ASN A 102 -3.38 9.23 12.26
N ASP A 103 -3.99 8.60 13.27
CA ASP A 103 -5.11 7.67 13.10
C ASP A 103 -6.29 8.35 12.38
N ALA A 104 -6.61 9.59 12.74
CA ALA A 104 -7.64 10.38 12.05
C ALA A 104 -7.30 10.65 10.58
N ILE A 105 -6.04 10.98 10.27
CA ILE A 105 -5.56 11.21 8.90
C ILE A 105 -5.60 9.92 8.08
N ILE A 106 -5.12 8.81 8.64
CA ILE A 106 -5.14 7.49 7.99
C ILE A 106 -6.59 7.05 7.74
N THR A 107 -7.47 7.23 8.72
CA THR A 107 -8.91 6.96 8.59
C THR A 107 -9.53 7.80 7.46
N ALA A 108 -9.19 9.08 7.37
CA ALA A 108 -9.67 9.94 6.28
C ALA A 108 -9.25 9.40 4.91
N LYS A 109 -7.99 8.95 4.76
CA LYS A 109 -7.51 8.32 3.51
C LYS A 109 -8.19 6.98 3.21
N ILE A 110 -8.41 6.13 4.21
CA ILE A 110 -9.14 4.87 4.04
C ILE A 110 -10.58 5.15 3.56
N ASN A 111 -11.26 6.14 4.15
CA ASN A 111 -12.61 6.53 3.75
C ASN A 111 -12.65 7.15 2.34
N GLU A 112 -11.69 8.00 1.99
CA GLU A 112 -11.52 8.53 0.61
C GLU A 112 -11.44 7.39 -0.40
N LEU A 113 -10.56 6.42 -0.17
CA LEU A 113 -10.39 5.26 -1.06
C LEU A 113 -11.64 4.36 -1.07
N GLY A 114 -12.29 4.16 0.08
CA GLY A 114 -13.55 3.44 0.19
C GLY A 114 -14.66 4.06 -0.67
N ASN A 115 -14.80 5.38 -0.64
CA ASN A 115 -15.74 6.12 -1.49
C ASN A 115 -15.40 6.01 -2.98
N ASP A 116 -14.11 5.90 -3.32
CA ASP A 116 -13.64 5.64 -4.68
C ASP A 116 -13.79 4.17 -5.11
N GLY A 117 -14.37 3.32 -4.27
CA GLY A 117 -14.66 1.91 -4.54
C GLY A 117 -13.49 0.96 -4.28
N TRP A 118 -12.45 1.41 -3.58
CA TRP A 118 -11.37 0.55 -3.10
C TRP A 118 -11.74 -0.13 -1.79
N GLU A 119 -11.46 -1.42 -1.69
CA GLU A 119 -11.62 -2.21 -0.47
C GLU A 119 -10.25 -2.44 0.17
N LEU A 120 -10.13 -2.16 1.47
CA LEU A 120 -8.94 -2.51 2.22
C LEU A 120 -8.84 -4.03 2.34
N ALA A 121 -7.86 -4.63 1.69
CA ALA A 121 -7.72 -6.08 1.59
C ALA A 121 -6.73 -6.63 2.60
N PHE A 122 -5.58 -5.95 2.78
CA PHE A 122 -4.50 -6.43 3.65
C PHE A 122 -3.79 -5.26 4.32
N ILE A 123 -3.23 -5.53 5.51
CA ILE A 123 -2.33 -4.62 6.22
C ILE A 123 -1.06 -5.38 6.54
N ALA A 124 0.09 -4.78 6.28
CA ALA A 124 1.39 -5.31 6.67
C ALA A 124 2.22 -4.22 7.34
N SER A 125 2.63 -4.46 8.58
CA SER A 125 3.46 -3.53 9.36
C SER A 125 4.85 -4.08 9.60
N GLY A 126 5.83 -3.19 9.67
CA GLY A 126 7.21 -3.47 10.05
C GLY A 126 7.72 -2.37 10.96
N VAL A 127 8.76 -2.69 11.74
CA VAL A 127 9.42 -1.74 12.63
C VAL A 127 10.93 -1.91 12.49
N GLU A 128 11.63 -0.78 12.33
CA GLU A 128 13.04 -0.66 12.63
C GLU A 128 13.12 -0.01 14.01
N SER A 129 13.61 -0.77 15.00
CA SER A 129 13.80 -0.25 16.35
C SER A 129 15.23 0.20 16.54
N ASP A 130 15.39 1.27 17.30
CA ASP A 130 16.68 1.72 17.82
C ASP A 130 17.36 0.57 18.57
N ALA A 131 18.57 0.21 18.15
CA ALA A 131 19.37 -0.88 18.70
C ALA A 131 20.26 -0.48 19.89
N GLY A 132 20.15 0.74 20.42
CA GLY A 132 20.92 1.23 21.57
C GLY A 132 22.17 2.01 21.16
N ASP A 133 23.17 2.11 22.06
CA ASP A 133 24.30 3.04 21.92
C ASP A 133 24.95 3.06 20.52
N GLY A 134 24.71 4.15 19.78
CA GLY A 134 25.21 4.39 18.42
C GLY A 134 24.14 4.33 17.34
N ASP A 135 22.98 3.76 17.66
CA ASP A 135 21.73 3.90 16.93
C ASP A 135 20.83 4.90 17.67
N GLY A 136 20.06 5.65 16.91
CA GLY A 136 19.18 6.71 17.40
C GLY A 136 18.00 6.93 16.47
N LYS A 137 17.77 5.94 15.61
CA LYS A 137 16.80 5.98 14.53
C LYS A 137 15.84 4.83 14.72
N GLY A 138 14.58 5.11 14.46
CA GLY A 138 13.58 4.09 14.38
C GLY A 138 12.39 4.58 13.58
N ILE A 139 11.76 3.65 12.89
CA ILE A 139 10.59 3.91 12.07
C ILE A 139 9.59 2.78 12.23
N PHE A 140 8.32 3.15 12.31
CA PHE A 140 7.22 2.26 12.02
C PHE A 140 6.80 2.45 10.57
N ILE A 141 6.66 1.36 9.83
CA ILE A 141 6.15 1.38 8.46
C ILE A 141 4.93 0.48 8.36
N THR A 142 3.81 1.00 7.87
CA THR A 142 2.61 0.22 7.62
C THR A 142 2.17 0.38 6.18
N ARG A 143 1.95 -0.75 5.50
CA ARG A 143 1.42 -0.82 4.14
C ARG A 143 -0.04 -1.28 4.20
N TYR A 144 -0.93 -0.41 3.75
CA TYR A 144 -2.34 -0.66 3.54
C TYR A 144 -2.52 -1.05 2.07
N ILE A 145 -2.91 -2.28 1.81
CA ILE A 145 -3.09 -2.82 0.47
C ILE A 145 -4.58 -2.85 0.16
N PHE A 146 -4.97 -2.06 -0.82
CA PHE A 146 -6.33 -1.97 -1.31
C PHE A 146 -6.48 -2.73 -2.61
N LYS A 147 -7.67 -3.29 -2.82
CA LYS A 147 -8.10 -3.89 -4.09
C LYS A 147 -9.35 -3.20 -4.59
N LYS A 148 -9.53 -3.12 -5.89
CA LYS A 148 -10.76 -2.63 -6.51
C LYS A 148 -11.14 -3.55 -7.66
N GLN A 149 -12.41 -3.95 -7.71
CA GLN A 149 -12.89 -4.83 -8.77
C GLN A 149 -12.92 -4.04 -10.10
N VAL A 150 -12.24 -4.58 -11.11
CA VAL A 150 -12.25 -4.04 -12.47
C VAL A 150 -13.41 -4.69 -13.23
N LYS A 151 -14.17 -3.88 -13.96
CA LYS A 151 -15.28 -4.35 -14.81
C LYS A 151 -14.77 -4.97 -16.12
#